data_AF-A0A1F3IP21-F1
#
_entry.id   AF-A0A1F3IP21-F1
#
_cell.length_a   1.000
_cell.length_b   1.000
_cell.length_c   1.000
_cell.angle_alpha   90.00
_cell.angle_beta   90.00
_cell.angle_gamma   90.00
#
_symmetry.space_group_name_H-M   'P 1'
#
loop_
_entity.id
_entity.type
_entity.pdbx_description
1 polymer ?
#
loop_
_entity_poly.entity_id
_entity_poly.type
_entity_poly.pdbx_seq_one_letter_code
_entity_poly.pdbx_strand_id
1 'polypeptide(L)'
;MKKTTKTTGNRKAKKKRNKKYMGAIVQSAKSKAQVEENNYRPAIDFLSGYNSNINSLSNQLSHLTSPIYQTSLLNAFCGIQDKLSSFNTFESMLPKFDQHNFISPALDFSRHATLAYSGLSTLDTVNNLASLVTPNYPSWYGETIAKSSFLTSPDFAGLDIFQSSKSLIEMFGSQNLSAFSVQSSLAKATEYSLYTEKSLANFSWADLGYKVGLDEVSKGLISSSFLELSMDYSELLRSFGTNPSSYIELSPSLTKLAPVELYTGANLLELLSADEEITTEEELLKNEIQYENEYSLNLYLPKVHSGLLNMWKGAIETFNTNNSDKVRQFTASLRELFTHVLHQLAPDDKVKTWTENPTFYDQGKPTRKARLHFICRNISNKPFDKFVEKNIQATLEFINIFQDGTHSIESGFTPQQLIAMKSKAETTLKFLLEIEFSTNRQ
;
A
#
# COMPACT_ATOMS: atom_id res chain seq x y z
N MET A 1 72.53 7.59 -48.31
CA MET A 1 73.09 7.72 -46.94
C MET A 1 72.82 9.13 -46.42
N LYS A 2 72.33 9.26 -45.16
CA LYS A 2 72.18 10.46 -44.29
C LYS A 2 71.17 11.54 -44.76
N LYS A 3 69.98 11.73 -44.14
CA LYS A 3 69.63 12.48 -42.89
C LYS A 3 70.30 13.89 -42.86
N THR A 4 69.61 15.03 -42.68
CA THR A 4 68.83 15.45 -41.49
C THR A 4 68.06 16.80 -41.67
N THR A 5 66.81 16.86 -41.13
CA THR A 5 66.10 17.90 -40.31
C THR A 5 65.92 19.39 -40.72
N LYS A 6 64.65 19.88 -40.71
CA LYS A 6 63.99 20.79 -39.70
C LYS A 6 62.61 21.31 -40.23
N THR A 7 61.46 20.98 -39.61
CA THR A 7 60.57 21.80 -38.71
C THR A 7 60.03 23.10 -39.35
N THR A 8 58.73 23.46 -39.37
CA THR A 8 57.68 23.55 -38.32
C THR A 8 56.31 23.89 -38.95
N GLY A 9 55.19 23.48 -38.33
CA GLY A 9 53.87 24.10 -38.63
C GLY A 9 52.62 23.30 -38.22
N ASN A 10 52.52 22.84 -36.97
CA ASN A 10 51.38 22.06 -36.49
C ASN A 10 50.28 22.99 -35.92
N ARG A 11 49.19 23.22 -36.65
CA ARG A 11 47.99 23.92 -36.15
C ARG A 11 47.15 22.96 -35.30
N LYS A 12 47.17 23.14 -33.98
CA LYS A 12 46.26 22.48 -33.03
C LYS A 12 44.81 22.97 -33.25
N ALA A 13 43.95 22.11 -33.77
CA ALA A 13 42.50 22.27 -33.62
C ALA A 13 42.07 21.78 -32.23
N LYS A 14 41.61 22.69 -31.37
CA LYS A 14 41.03 22.38 -30.05
C LYS A 14 39.79 21.48 -30.23
N LYS A 15 39.83 20.25 -29.71
CA LYS A 15 38.62 19.45 -29.44
C LYS A 15 37.74 20.19 -28.43
N LYS A 16 36.56 20.66 -28.86
CA LYS A 16 35.45 21.04 -27.97
C LYS A 16 35.00 19.78 -27.22
N ARG A 17 35.52 19.57 -26.01
CA ARG A 17 34.93 18.64 -25.03
C ARG A 17 33.99 19.43 -24.11
N ASN A 18 32.84 18.81 -23.83
CA ASN A 18 32.02 18.93 -22.62
C ASN A 18 31.28 20.25 -22.36
N LYS A 19 29.95 20.16 -22.50
CA LYS A 19 28.99 20.78 -21.56
C LYS A 19 27.76 19.90 -21.33
N LYS A 20 27.32 19.10 -22.31
CA LYS A 20 26.11 18.25 -22.22
C LYS A 20 26.25 17.01 -21.31
N TYR A 21 27.45 16.46 -21.13
CA TYR A 21 27.70 15.29 -20.27
C TYR A 21 28.04 15.62 -18.81
N MET A 22 28.31 16.88 -18.48
CA MET A 22 28.55 17.29 -17.08
C MET A 22 27.24 17.41 -16.29
N GLY A 23 26.12 17.76 -16.93
CA GLY A 23 24.81 17.85 -16.28
C GLY A 23 24.31 16.51 -15.73
N ALA A 24 24.37 15.44 -16.54
CA ALA A 24 23.94 14.11 -16.12
C ALA A 24 24.82 13.50 -15.01
N ILE A 25 26.13 13.77 -15.01
CA ILE A 25 27.05 13.29 -13.97
C ILE A 25 26.85 14.05 -12.67
N VAL A 26 26.55 15.36 -12.72
CA VAL A 26 26.28 16.18 -11.53
C VAL A 26 24.91 15.85 -10.92
N GLN A 27 23.89 15.55 -11.74
CA GLN A 27 22.59 15.06 -11.28
C GLN A 27 22.70 13.64 -10.69
N SER A 28 23.49 12.76 -11.31
CA SER A 28 23.80 11.41 -10.80
C SER A 28 24.61 11.43 -9.49
N ALA A 29 25.47 12.41 -9.29
CA ALA A 29 26.23 12.58 -8.05
C ALA A 29 25.38 13.18 -6.93
N LYS A 30 24.48 14.12 -7.25
CA LYS A 30 23.48 14.63 -6.31
C LYS A 30 22.47 13.56 -5.90
N SER A 31 21.97 12.76 -6.84
CA SER A 31 21.07 11.64 -6.53
C SER A 31 21.77 10.58 -5.68
N LYS A 32 23.03 10.24 -5.97
CA LYS A 32 23.81 9.33 -5.11
C LYS A 32 24.07 9.86 -3.70
N ALA A 33 24.39 11.15 -3.55
CA ALA A 33 24.60 11.76 -2.23
C ALA A 33 23.29 11.84 -1.43
N GLN A 34 22.16 12.13 -2.09
CA GLN A 34 20.83 12.18 -1.48
C GLN A 34 20.31 10.77 -1.10
N VAL A 35 20.70 9.73 -1.85
CA VAL A 35 20.42 8.31 -1.55
C VAL A 35 21.23 7.79 -0.36
N GLU A 36 22.48 8.26 -0.16
CA GLU A 36 23.27 7.92 1.04
C GLU A 36 22.76 8.63 2.30
N GLU A 37 22.18 9.83 2.18
CA GLU A 37 21.66 10.64 3.30
C GLU A 37 20.25 10.18 3.77
N ASN A 38 19.44 9.60 2.87
CA ASN A 38 18.10 9.06 3.14
C ASN A 38 18.06 7.53 3.20
N ASN A 39 19.03 6.91 3.87
CA ASN A 39 19.12 5.45 3.90
C ASN A 39 18.08 4.80 4.84
N TYR A 40 16.97 4.33 4.28
CA TYR A 40 15.95 3.55 5.00
C TYR A 40 16.30 2.08 5.21
N ARG A 41 17.37 1.57 4.58
CA ARG A 41 17.69 0.15 4.54
C ARG A 41 17.75 -0.51 5.92
N PRO A 42 18.40 0.07 6.95
CA PRO A 42 18.47 -0.59 8.25
C PRO A 42 17.10 -0.73 8.93
N ALA A 43 16.24 0.28 8.81
CA ALA A 43 14.88 0.24 9.35
C ALA A 43 14.01 -0.79 8.60
N ILE A 44 14.14 -0.87 7.27
CA ILE A 44 13.45 -1.85 6.43
C ILE A 44 13.91 -3.27 6.81
N ASP A 45 15.21 -3.53 6.84
CA ASP A 45 15.77 -4.85 7.18
C ASP A 45 15.29 -5.31 8.57
N PHE A 46 15.22 -4.39 9.54
CA PHE A 46 14.68 -4.67 10.86
C PHE A 46 13.19 -5.05 10.80
N LEU A 47 12.34 -4.22 10.19
CA LEU A 47 10.90 -4.46 10.16
C LEU A 47 10.51 -5.68 9.31
N SER A 48 11.15 -5.89 8.16
CA SER A 48 10.90 -7.07 7.34
C SER A 48 11.38 -8.35 8.03
N GLY A 49 12.50 -8.30 8.77
CA GLY A 49 12.93 -9.40 9.64
C GLY A 49 11.94 -9.65 10.80
N TYR A 50 11.39 -8.59 11.38
CA TYR A 50 10.36 -8.67 12.42
C TYR A 50 9.08 -9.33 11.90
N ASN A 51 8.56 -8.86 10.76
CA ASN A 51 7.35 -9.41 10.13
C ASN A 51 7.55 -10.83 9.61
N SER A 52 8.74 -11.17 9.10
CA SER A 52 9.07 -12.55 8.72
C SER A 52 8.98 -13.51 9.91
N ASN A 53 9.40 -13.08 11.11
CA ASN A 53 9.25 -13.87 12.32
C ASN A 53 7.78 -14.04 12.73
N ILE A 54 6.98 -12.97 12.63
CA ILE A 54 5.53 -13.02 12.90
C ILE A 54 4.84 -13.99 11.94
N ASN A 55 5.11 -13.87 10.64
CA ASN A 55 4.54 -14.73 9.61
C ASN A 55 4.95 -16.20 9.81
N SER A 56 6.23 -16.44 10.15
CA SER A 56 6.71 -17.80 10.48
C SER A 56 5.94 -18.39 11.66
N LEU A 57 5.71 -17.61 12.73
CA LEU A 57 4.91 -18.09 13.85
C LEU A 57 3.44 -18.30 13.46
N SER A 58 2.82 -17.38 12.73
CA SER A 58 1.44 -17.55 12.24
C SER A 58 1.27 -18.84 11.45
N ASN A 59 2.24 -19.16 10.58
CA ASN A 59 2.28 -20.43 9.85
C ASN A 59 2.38 -21.61 10.82
N GLN A 60 3.27 -21.57 11.80
CA GLN A 60 3.38 -22.67 12.77
C GLN A 60 2.10 -22.84 13.61
N LEU A 61 1.43 -21.75 13.97
CA LEU A 61 0.15 -21.77 14.69
C LEU A 61 -0.98 -22.39 13.86
N SER A 62 -0.94 -22.32 12.54
CA SER A 62 -1.94 -22.98 11.68
C SER A 62 -1.72 -24.49 11.55
N HIS A 63 -0.50 -25.00 11.80
CA HIS A 63 -0.13 -26.41 11.70
C HIS A 63 -0.32 -27.22 13.00
N LEU A 64 -1.17 -26.76 13.91
CA LEU A 64 -1.24 -27.20 15.32
C LEU A 64 -1.82 -28.60 15.61
N THR A 65 -1.99 -29.47 14.62
CA THR A 65 -2.62 -30.78 14.83
C THR A 65 -1.71 -31.83 15.49
N SER A 66 -0.44 -31.53 15.76
CA SER A 66 0.51 -32.50 16.34
C SER A 66 1.03 -32.10 17.75
N PRO A 67 0.80 -32.94 18.78
CA PRO A 67 1.30 -32.73 20.15
C PRO A 67 2.82 -32.55 20.26
N ILE A 68 3.58 -33.06 19.29
CA ILE A 68 5.05 -33.05 19.29
C ILE A 68 5.61 -31.61 19.14
N TYR A 69 4.85 -30.69 18.54
CA TYR A 69 5.31 -29.32 18.29
C TYR A 69 4.88 -28.31 19.37
N GLN A 70 4.08 -28.73 20.36
CA GLN A 70 3.48 -27.81 21.34
C GLN A 70 4.53 -27.05 22.18
N THR A 71 5.57 -27.72 22.67
CA THR A 71 6.63 -27.08 23.47
C THR A 71 7.45 -26.08 22.65
N SER A 72 7.76 -26.40 21.40
CA SER A 72 8.47 -25.49 20.49
C SER A 72 7.64 -24.25 20.19
N LEU A 73 6.33 -24.43 19.99
CA LEU A 73 5.37 -23.36 19.74
C LEU A 73 5.20 -22.45 20.96
N LEU A 74 5.11 -23.01 22.17
CA LEU A 74 5.05 -22.23 23.41
C LEU A 74 6.30 -21.35 23.59
N ASN A 75 7.48 -21.92 23.38
CA ASN A 75 8.73 -21.15 23.47
C ASN A 75 8.82 -20.05 22.40
N ALA A 76 8.40 -20.36 21.15
CA ALA A 76 8.36 -19.37 20.08
C ALA A 76 7.36 -18.24 20.37
N PHE A 77 6.20 -18.57 20.94
CA PHE A 77 5.17 -17.61 21.31
C PHE A 77 5.61 -16.69 22.46
N CYS A 78 6.19 -17.25 23.53
CA CYS A 78 6.74 -16.45 24.64
C CYS A 78 7.85 -15.50 24.14
N GLY A 79 8.71 -15.96 23.23
CA GLY A 79 9.76 -15.13 22.63
C GLY A 79 9.22 -13.96 21.81
N ILE A 80 7.96 -13.97 21.36
CA ILE A 80 7.35 -12.81 20.71
C ILE A 80 7.04 -11.71 21.71
N GLN A 81 6.60 -12.05 22.92
CA GLN A 81 6.31 -11.05 23.94
C GLN A 81 7.56 -10.23 24.28
N ASP A 82 8.73 -10.88 24.29
CA ASP A 82 10.02 -10.20 24.41
C ASP A 82 10.32 -9.34 23.17
N LYS A 83 10.02 -9.82 21.97
CA LYS A 83 10.20 -9.05 20.72
C LYS A 83 9.29 -7.83 20.63
N LEU A 84 8.09 -7.84 21.24
CA LEU A 84 7.22 -6.66 21.33
C LEU A 84 7.96 -5.46 21.91
N SER A 85 8.75 -5.68 22.97
CA SER A 85 9.50 -4.62 23.65
C SER A 85 10.55 -3.95 22.76
N SER A 86 11.02 -4.66 21.72
CA SER A 86 12.02 -4.16 20.78
C SER A 86 11.44 -3.54 19.51
N PHE A 87 10.10 -3.57 19.32
CA PHE A 87 9.49 -3.17 18.05
C PHE A 87 9.90 -1.74 17.65
N ASN A 88 9.82 -0.77 18.56
CA ASN A 88 10.12 0.64 18.26
C ASN A 88 11.61 0.95 18.02
N THR A 89 12.51 -0.04 18.10
CA THR A 89 13.95 0.21 17.88
C THR A 89 14.28 0.67 16.46
N PHE A 90 13.45 0.33 15.46
CA PHE A 90 13.62 0.79 14.08
C PHE A 90 13.55 2.31 13.95
N GLU A 91 12.85 3.02 14.85
CA GLU A 91 12.71 4.49 14.79
C GLU A 91 14.08 5.17 14.85
N SER A 92 15.00 4.63 15.65
CA SER A 92 16.38 5.12 15.76
C SER A 92 17.22 4.91 14.49
N MET A 93 16.75 4.03 13.59
CA MET A 93 17.38 3.68 12.33
C MET A 93 16.83 4.49 11.15
N LEU A 94 15.78 5.30 11.37
CA LEU A 94 15.20 6.15 10.35
C LEU A 94 16.15 7.30 9.97
N PRO A 95 16.15 7.74 8.71
CA PRO A 95 16.87 8.94 8.30
C PRO A 95 16.46 10.14 9.16
N LYS A 96 17.46 10.94 9.54
CA LYS A 96 17.25 12.22 10.23
C LYS A 96 17.15 13.32 9.20
N PHE A 97 16.03 14.03 9.21
CA PHE A 97 15.88 15.22 8.40
C PHE A 97 16.27 16.43 9.24
N ASP A 98 17.42 17.03 8.93
CA ASP A 98 17.82 18.27 9.57
C ASP A 98 16.89 19.42 9.14
N GLN A 99 16.72 20.43 9.99
CA GLN A 99 15.88 21.63 9.74
C GLN A 99 16.24 22.40 8.45
N HIS A 100 17.37 22.08 7.82
CA HIS A 100 17.86 22.69 6.59
C HIS A 100 17.50 21.91 5.32
N ASN A 101 17.07 20.65 5.45
CA ASN A 101 16.62 19.83 4.33
C ASN A 101 15.09 19.98 4.21
N PHE A 102 14.63 20.66 3.16
CA PHE A 102 13.20 20.79 2.88
C PHE A 102 12.63 19.41 2.55
N ILE A 103 11.94 18.80 3.52
CA ILE A 103 11.16 17.58 3.32
C ILE A 103 9.88 17.96 2.59
N SER A 104 9.45 17.16 1.62
CA SER A 104 8.14 17.37 1.03
C SER A 104 7.04 17.17 2.08
N PRO A 105 5.94 17.95 2.06
CA PRO A 105 4.85 17.79 3.05
C PRO A 105 4.26 16.37 3.08
N ALA A 106 4.16 15.70 1.94
CA ALA A 106 3.69 14.31 1.89
C ALA A 106 4.62 13.33 2.62
N LEU A 107 5.93 13.52 2.49
CA LEU A 107 6.93 12.72 3.21
C LEU A 107 6.87 12.98 4.72
N ASP A 108 6.67 14.24 5.14
CA ASP A 108 6.47 14.58 6.55
C ASP A 108 5.21 13.95 7.14
N PHE A 109 4.08 13.99 6.41
CA PHE A 109 2.86 13.30 6.80
C PHE A 109 3.05 11.77 6.89
N SER A 110 3.81 11.18 5.98
CA SER A 110 4.17 9.75 6.01
C SER A 110 5.06 9.41 7.19
N ARG A 111 6.04 10.26 7.57
CA ARG A 111 6.87 10.06 8.76
C ARG A 111 6.02 10.09 10.03
N HIS A 112 5.13 11.07 10.16
CA HIS A 112 4.20 11.13 11.30
C HIS A 112 3.32 9.88 11.40
N ALA A 113 2.87 9.38 10.25
CA ALA A 113 2.10 8.15 10.15
C ALA A 113 2.89 6.91 10.64
N THR A 114 4.12 6.72 10.15
CA THR A 114 5.01 5.62 10.57
C THR A 114 5.22 5.62 12.08
N LEU A 115 5.50 6.79 12.67
CA LEU A 115 5.72 6.95 14.11
C LEU A 115 4.43 6.77 14.94
N ALA A 116 3.27 7.10 14.39
CA ALA A 116 1.99 6.89 15.07
C ALA A 116 1.71 5.39 15.24
N TYR A 117 1.97 4.56 14.22
CA TYR A 117 1.80 3.12 14.33
C TYR A 117 2.78 2.47 15.32
N SER A 118 4.04 2.88 15.31
CA SER A 118 5.01 2.36 16.29
C SER A 118 4.65 2.78 17.72
N GLY A 119 4.09 3.98 17.92
CA GLY A 119 3.52 4.38 19.21
C GLY A 119 2.41 3.45 19.71
N LEU A 120 1.58 2.91 18.82
CA LEU A 120 0.52 1.93 19.16
C LEU A 120 1.06 0.55 19.51
N SER A 121 2.25 0.20 19.05
CA SER A 121 2.89 -1.11 19.25
C SER A 121 3.65 -1.25 20.57
N THR A 122 3.47 -0.31 21.51
CA THR A 122 4.02 -0.42 22.86
C THR A 122 3.34 -1.56 23.62
N LEU A 123 4.09 -2.25 24.49
CA LEU A 123 3.59 -3.42 25.24
C LEU A 123 2.28 -3.10 25.98
N ASP A 124 2.21 -1.95 26.65
CA ASP A 124 1.01 -1.53 27.40
C ASP A 124 -0.18 -1.28 26.47
N THR A 125 0.03 -0.59 25.36
CA THR A 125 -1.04 -0.30 24.38
C THR A 125 -1.55 -1.58 23.75
N VAL A 126 -0.66 -2.47 23.31
CA VAL A 126 -1.02 -3.76 22.73
C VAL A 126 -1.82 -4.61 23.72
N ASN A 127 -1.39 -4.69 24.98
CA ASN A 127 -2.11 -5.44 26.02
C ASN A 127 -3.51 -4.86 26.29
N ASN A 128 -3.63 -3.53 26.29
CA ASN A 128 -4.91 -2.86 26.45
C ASN A 128 -5.84 -3.14 25.27
N LEU A 129 -5.36 -3.00 24.03
CA LEU A 129 -6.13 -3.33 22.82
C LEU A 129 -6.51 -4.81 22.78
N ALA A 130 -5.60 -5.71 23.15
CA ALA A 130 -5.85 -7.14 23.23
C ALA A 130 -7.01 -7.50 24.17
N SER A 131 -7.13 -6.81 25.30
CA SER A 131 -8.24 -7.01 26.24
C SER A 131 -9.59 -6.65 25.62
N LEU A 132 -9.63 -5.65 24.76
CA LEU A 132 -10.83 -5.20 24.05
C LEU A 132 -11.15 -6.06 22.83
N VAL A 133 -10.14 -6.67 22.20
CA VAL A 133 -10.28 -7.61 21.08
C VAL A 133 -10.73 -8.99 21.54
N THR A 134 -10.33 -9.42 22.75
CA THR A 134 -10.61 -10.75 23.30
C THR A 134 -12.07 -11.23 23.14
N PRO A 135 -13.10 -10.40 23.40
CA PRO A 135 -14.50 -10.79 23.20
C PRO A 135 -14.86 -11.12 21.74
N ASN A 136 -14.17 -10.52 20.77
CA ASN A 136 -14.41 -10.64 19.33
C ASN A 136 -13.20 -11.26 18.59
N TYR A 137 -12.43 -12.10 19.28
CA TYR A 137 -11.20 -12.70 18.76
C TYR A 137 -11.35 -13.45 17.42
N PRO A 138 -12.44 -14.20 17.10
CA PRO A 138 -12.53 -14.96 15.86
C PRO A 138 -12.32 -14.15 14.57
N SER A 139 -12.86 -12.92 14.51
CA SER A 139 -12.66 -12.05 13.35
C SER A 139 -11.21 -11.61 13.21
N TRP A 140 -10.58 -11.25 14.33
CA TRP A 140 -9.16 -10.90 14.38
C TRP A 140 -8.26 -12.09 14.04
N TYR A 141 -8.58 -13.28 14.55
CA TYR A 141 -7.88 -14.52 14.21
C TYR A 141 -7.93 -14.81 12.71
N GLY A 142 -9.14 -14.77 12.12
CA GLY A 142 -9.33 -15.00 10.69
C GLY A 142 -8.49 -14.06 9.82
N GLU A 143 -8.51 -12.77 10.13
CA GLU A 143 -7.86 -11.73 9.33
C GLU A 143 -6.34 -11.59 9.55
N THR A 144 -5.83 -12.01 10.71
CA THR A 144 -4.42 -11.78 11.07
C THR A 144 -3.60 -13.06 11.12
N ILE A 145 -4.10 -14.14 11.72
CA ILE A 145 -3.37 -15.39 11.89
C ILE A 145 -3.73 -16.37 10.78
N ALA A 146 -5.03 -16.60 10.55
CA ALA A 146 -5.48 -17.58 9.57
C ALA A 146 -5.10 -17.11 8.15
N LYS A 147 -5.48 -15.89 7.73
CA LYS A 147 -5.10 -15.33 6.42
C LYS A 147 -3.60 -15.27 6.18
N SER A 148 -2.80 -14.80 7.14
CA SER A 148 -1.33 -14.79 6.97
C SER A 148 -0.77 -16.20 6.77
N SER A 149 -1.38 -17.20 7.40
CA SER A 149 -1.01 -18.60 7.19
C SER A 149 -1.47 -19.20 5.86
N PHE A 150 -2.62 -18.77 5.34
CA PHE A 150 -3.18 -19.25 4.07
C PHE A 150 -2.43 -18.75 2.83
N LEU A 151 -1.62 -17.68 2.94
CA LEU A 151 -0.75 -17.21 1.85
C LEU A 151 0.30 -18.24 1.40
N THR A 152 0.36 -19.43 2.03
CA THR A 152 1.40 -20.45 1.77
C THR A 152 0.93 -21.85 1.32
N SER A 153 -0.36 -22.24 1.34
CA SER A 153 -0.77 -23.54 0.75
C SER A 153 -2.26 -23.70 0.37
N PRO A 154 -2.57 -24.29 -0.81
CA PRO A 154 -3.91 -24.74 -1.22
C PRO A 154 -4.53 -25.84 -0.36
N ASP A 155 -3.75 -26.55 0.47
CA ASP A 155 -4.21 -27.72 1.25
C ASP A 155 -5.19 -27.36 2.38
N PHE A 156 -5.39 -26.06 2.63
CA PHE A 156 -6.09 -25.56 3.80
C PHE A 156 -7.54 -25.12 3.58
N ALA A 157 -8.11 -25.38 2.39
CA ALA A 157 -9.55 -25.17 2.13
C ALA A 157 -10.49 -25.94 3.09
N GLY A 158 -9.96 -26.87 3.90
CA GLY A 158 -10.68 -27.64 4.91
C GLY A 158 -10.40 -27.28 6.38
N LEU A 159 -9.63 -26.23 6.68
CA LEU A 159 -9.42 -25.80 8.07
C LEU A 159 -10.67 -25.08 8.61
N ASP A 160 -11.29 -25.67 9.63
CA ASP A 160 -12.34 -25.01 10.41
C ASP A 160 -11.68 -23.93 11.31
N ILE A 161 -11.72 -22.68 10.82
CA ILE A 161 -11.19 -21.48 11.50
C ILE A 161 -11.73 -21.36 12.93
N PHE A 162 -12.98 -21.73 13.16
CA PHE A 162 -13.59 -21.66 14.47
C PHE A 162 -12.95 -22.68 15.41
N GLN A 163 -12.82 -23.94 14.97
CA GLN A 163 -12.16 -24.97 15.78
C GLN A 163 -10.68 -24.69 16.02
N SER A 164 -9.93 -24.24 15.01
CA SER A 164 -8.52 -23.91 15.19
C SER A 164 -8.33 -22.74 16.15
N SER A 165 -9.18 -21.71 16.06
CA SER A 165 -9.16 -20.57 16.99
C SER A 165 -9.43 -21.00 18.43
N LYS A 166 -10.36 -21.94 18.64
CA LYS A 166 -10.70 -22.46 19.97
C LYS A 166 -9.54 -23.25 20.59
N SER A 167 -8.95 -24.17 19.82
CA SER A 167 -7.79 -24.96 20.28
C SER A 167 -6.61 -24.05 20.64
N LEU A 168 -6.37 -23.00 19.85
CA LEU A 168 -5.36 -21.99 20.15
C LEU A 168 -5.66 -21.27 21.46
N ILE A 169 -6.90 -20.81 21.68
CA ILE A 169 -7.30 -20.14 22.92
C ILE A 169 -7.07 -21.04 24.13
N GLU A 170 -7.42 -22.33 24.02
CA GLU A 170 -7.19 -23.30 25.09
C GLU A 170 -5.71 -23.48 25.42
N MET A 171 -4.83 -23.38 24.41
CA MET A 171 -3.38 -23.54 24.59
C MET A 171 -2.65 -22.28 25.08
N PHE A 172 -2.97 -21.11 24.53
CA PHE A 172 -2.19 -19.88 24.72
C PHE A 172 -2.90 -18.81 25.55
N GLY A 173 -4.21 -18.95 25.74
CA GLY A 173 -5.07 -17.93 26.32
C GLY A 173 -5.51 -16.88 25.29
N SER A 174 -6.77 -16.47 25.37
CA SER A 174 -7.37 -15.51 24.42
C SER A 174 -6.68 -14.14 24.42
N GLN A 175 -6.22 -13.67 25.58
CA GLN A 175 -5.56 -12.36 25.67
C GLN A 175 -4.19 -12.34 24.98
N ASN A 176 -3.38 -13.37 25.18
CA ASN A 176 -2.08 -13.50 24.53
C ASN A 176 -2.22 -13.58 23.01
N LEU A 177 -3.18 -14.36 22.52
CA LEU A 177 -3.46 -14.46 21.09
C LEU A 177 -4.01 -13.16 20.51
N SER A 178 -4.86 -12.44 21.26
CA SER A 178 -5.34 -11.12 20.86
C SER A 178 -4.19 -10.12 20.78
N ALA A 179 -3.25 -10.15 21.74
CA ALA A 179 -2.06 -9.30 21.71
C ALA A 179 -1.17 -9.60 20.50
N PHE A 180 -0.94 -10.88 20.19
CA PHE A 180 -0.22 -11.29 18.99
C PHE A 180 -0.91 -10.81 17.70
N SER A 181 -2.23 -10.96 17.63
CA SER A 181 -3.04 -10.53 16.48
C SER A 181 -2.97 -9.02 16.26
N VAL A 182 -3.15 -8.23 17.33
CA VAL A 182 -3.05 -6.76 17.29
C VAL A 182 -1.65 -6.34 16.88
N GLN A 183 -0.60 -6.92 17.49
CA GLN A 183 0.78 -6.60 17.12
C GLN A 183 1.07 -6.92 15.66
N SER A 184 0.68 -8.11 15.19
CA SER A 184 0.89 -8.52 13.80
C SER A 184 0.27 -7.52 12.83
N SER A 185 -0.93 -7.03 13.14
CA SER A 185 -1.59 -6.00 12.34
C SER A 185 -0.81 -4.67 12.36
N LEU A 186 -0.41 -4.18 13.54
CA LEU A 186 0.34 -2.93 13.68
C LEU A 186 1.72 -3.00 13.02
N ALA A 187 2.42 -4.12 13.16
CA ALA A 187 3.74 -4.34 12.58
C ALA A 187 3.70 -4.34 11.04
N LYS A 188 2.66 -4.96 10.47
CA LYS A 188 2.44 -4.93 9.02
C LYS A 188 2.05 -3.53 8.52
N ALA A 189 1.17 -2.83 9.24
CA ALA A 189 0.80 -1.45 8.93
C ALA A 189 2.00 -0.48 8.99
N THR A 190 2.90 -0.69 9.96
CA THR A 190 4.15 0.08 10.09
C THR A 190 5.09 -0.19 8.92
N GLU A 191 5.24 -1.45 8.48
CA GLU A 191 6.06 -1.80 7.32
C GLU A 191 5.56 -1.09 6.04
N TYR A 192 4.27 -1.14 5.73
CA TYR A 192 3.71 -0.40 4.59
C TYR A 192 3.92 1.13 4.70
N SER A 193 3.80 1.69 5.91
CA SER A 193 4.05 3.12 6.14
C SER A 193 5.52 3.48 5.93
N LEU A 194 6.44 2.62 6.36
CA LEU A 194 7.88 2.79 6.14
C LEU A 194 8.24 2.75 4.65
N TYR A 195 7.66 1.81 3.91
CA TYR A 195 7.87 1.73 2.46
C TYR A 195 7.27 2.91 1.72
N THR A 196 6.13 3.43 2.17
CA THR A 196 5.56 4.70 1.67
C THR A 196 6.57 5.84 1.85
N GLU A 197 7.14 5.94 3.03
CA GLU A 197 8.11 6.97 3.38
C GLU A 197 9.38 6.89 2.52
N LYS A 198 9.92 5.67 2.35
CA LYS A 198 11.02 5.38 1.43
C LYS A 198 10.68 5.82 0.00
N SER A 199 9.50 5.46 -0.51
CA SER A 199 9.10 5.80 -1.88
C SER A 199 9.01 7.32 -2.08
N LEU A 200 8.48 8.05 -1.11
CA LEU A 200 8.37 9.51 -1.17
C LEU A 200 9.71 10.24 -1.00
N ALA A 201 10.71 9.59 -0.39
CA ALA A 201 12.05 10.15 -0.25
C ALA A 201 12.92 9.99 -1.50
N ASN A 202 12.53 9.11 -2.42
CA ASN A 202 13.33 8.71 -3.58
C ASN A 202 13.12 9.54 -4.84
N PHE A 203 12.17 10.48 -4.84
CA PHE A 203 11.95 11.38 -5.97
C PHE A 203 11.67 12.82 -5.53
N SER A 204 11.91 13.75 -6.45
CA SER A 204 11.49 15.14 -6.32
C SER A 204 10.12 15.33 -6.98
N TRP A 205 9.22 16.06 -6.33
CA TRP A 205 7.93 16.44 -6.91
C TRP A 205 8.05 17.20 -8.25
N ALA A 206 9.19 17.85 -8.50
CA ALA A 206 9.47 18.49 -9.79
C ALA A 206 9.69 17.48 -10.93
N ASP A 207 10.12 16.25 -10.60
CA ASP A 207 10.39 15.18 -11.57
C ASP A 207 9.17 14.28 -11.79
N LEU A 208 8.04 14.58 -11.11
CA LEU A 208 6.83 13.76 -11.17
C LEU A 208 6.37 13.53 -12.62
N GLY A 209 6.24 12.26 -13.01
CA GLY A 209 5.67 11.88 -14.29
C GLY A 209 6.53 12.20 -15.51
N TYR A 210 7.78 12.65 -15.32
CA TYR A 210 8.70 12.94 -16.42
C TYR A 210 8.89 11.74 -17.36
N LYS A 211 8.92 10.52 -16.79
CA LYS A 211 9.12 9.28 -17.55
C LYS A 211 7.99 8.96 -18.54
N VAL A 212 6.77 9.41 -18.23
CA VAL A 212 5.59 9.13 -19.03
C VAL A 212 5.06 10.37 -19.75
N GLY A 213 5.79 11.48 -19.65
CA GLY A 213 5.46 12.73 -20.33
C GLY A 213 4.20 13.41 -19.79
N LEU A 214 3.92 13.33 -18.49
CA LEU A 214 2.78 14.02 -17.89
C LEU A 214 2.88 15.53 -18.12
N ASP A 215 1.76 16.14 -18.48
CA ASP A 215 1.62 17.59 -18.56
C ASP A 215 1.51 18.22 -17.16
N GLU A 216 1.76 19.53 -17.07
CA GLU A 216 1.78 20.25 -15.79
C GLU A 216 0.43 20.27 -15.06
N VAL A 217 -0.70 20.20 -15.78
CA VAL A 217 -2.03 20.14 -15.16
C VAL A 217 -2.21 18.79 -14.48
N SER A 218 -1.91 17.70 -15.19
CA SER A 218 -1.95 16.33 -14.65
C SER A 218 -1.03 16.15 -13.44
N LYS A 219 0.20 16.69 -13.50
CA LYS A 219 1.12 16.70 -12.35
C LYS A 219 0.54 17.43 -11.15
N GLY A 220 -0.07 18.59 -11.38
CA GLY A 220 -0.72 19.39 -10.34
C GLY A 220 -1.84 18.62 -9.65
N LEU A 221 -2.74 17.99 -10.43
CA LEU A 221 -3.86 17.21 -9.91
C LEU A 221 -3.42 16.00 -9.09
N ILE A 222 -2.44 15.22 -9.57
CA ILE A 222 -1.89 14.08 -8.82
C ILE A 222 -1.25 14.56 -7.53
N SER A 223 -0.41 15.59 -7.62
CA SER A 223 0.34 16.09 -6.46
C SER A 223 -0.61 16.61 -5.38
N SER A 224 -1.62 17.40 -5.75
CA SER A 224 -2.61 17.91 -4.80
C SER A 224 -3.44 16.78 -4.22
N SER A 225 -3.93 15.85 -5.05
CA SER A 225 -4.78 14.77 -4.57
C SER A 225 -4.02 13.80 -3.66
N PHE A 226 -2.76 13.49 -3.96
CA PHE A 226 -1.93 12.63 -3.13
C PHE A 226 -1.51 13.34 -1.84
N LEU A 227 -1.24 14.64 -1.88
CA LEU A 227 -0.94 15.43 -0.69
C LEU A 227 -2.13 15.46 0.28
N GLU A 228 -3.34 15.71 -0.23
CA GLU A 228 -4.56 15.67 0.58
C GLU A 228 -4.81 14.29 1.16
N LEU A 229 -4.60 13.22 0.38
CA LEU A 229 -4.66 11.84 0.86
C LEU A 229 -3.64 11.59 1.99
N SER A 230 -2.39 12.04 1.82
CA SER A 230 -1.33 11.86 2.82
C SER A 230 -1.65 12.59 4.12
N MET A 231 -2.22 13.80 4.02
CA MET A 231 -2.66 14.59 5.17
C MET A 231 -3.79 13.88 5.94
N ASP A 232 -4.83 13.42 5.25
CA ASP A 232 -5.97 12.75 5.90
C ASP A 232 -5.58 11.38 6.46
N TYR A 233 -4.64 10.67 5.82
CA TYR A 233 -4.03 9.48 6.38
C TYR A 233 -3.27 9.78 7.68
N SER A 234 -2.46 10.84 7.70
CA SER A 234 -1.76 11.28 8.91
C SER A 234 -2.73 11.69 10.02
N GLU A 235 -3.84 12.38 9.68
CA GLU A 235 -4.91 12.71 10.62
C GLU A 235 -5.58 11.45 11.19
N LEU A 236 -5.87 10.45 10.35
CA LEU A 236 -6.39 9.14 10.76
C LEU A 236 -5.48 8.48 11.79
N LEU A 237 -4.18 8.39 11.52
CA LEU A 237 -3.27 7.71 12.44
C LEU A 237 -3.02 8.49 13.73
N ARG A 238 -2.98 9.82 13.65
CA ARG A 238 -2.96 10.66 14.85
C ARG A 238 -4.18 10.40 15.72
N SER A 239 -5.35 10.15 15.12
CA SER A 239 -6.56 9.82 15.87
C SER A 239 -6.41 8.52 16.66
N PHE A 240 -5.76 7.49 16.09
CA PHE A 240 -5.44 6.27 16.81
C PHE A 240 -4.44 6.52 17.94
N GLY A 241 -3.41 7.33 17.73
CA GLY A 241 -2.47 7.70 18.79
C GLY A 241 -3.15 8.40 19.98
N THR A 242 -4.15 9.27 19.71
CA THR A 242 -4.92 9.94 20.77
C THR A 242 -5.99 9.06 21.42
N ASN A 243 -6.54 8.10 20.68
CA ASN A 243 -7.55 7.17 21.14
C ASN A 243 -7.27 5.77 20.58
N PRO A 244 -6.39 4.97 21.20
CA PRO A 244 -5.98 3.68 20.65
C PRO A 244 -7.15 2.71 20.41
N SER A 245 -8.22 2.77 21.20
CA SER A 245 -9.38 1.88 20.99
C SER A 245 -10.06 2.10 19.64
N SER A 246 -9.97 3.31 19.06
CA SER A 246 -10.54 3.59 17.74
C SER A 246 -9.85 2.83 16.60
N TYR A 247 -8.65 2.28 16.82
CA TYR A 247 -7.99 1.38 15.89
C TYR A 247 -8.75 0.04 15.77
N ILE A 248 -9.21 -0.51 16.89
CA ILE A 248 -9.90 -1.80 16.92
C ILE A 248 -11.42 -1.70 16.74
N GLU A 249 -11.97 -0.48 16.74
CA GLU A 249 -13.35 -0.19 16.31
C GLU A 249 -13.51 -0.40 14.80
N LEU A 250 -12.42 -0.26 14.04
CA LEU A 250 -12.38 -0.68 12.64
C LEU A 250 -12.31 -2.21 12.57
N SER A 251 -12.89 -2.78 11.52
CA SER A 251 -12.69 -4.20 11.27
C SER A 251 -11.19 -4.48 11.06
N PRO A 252 -10.67 -5.65 11.46
CA PRO A 252 -9.23 -5.94 11.39
C PRO A 252 -8.69 -5.79 9.97
N SER A 253 -9.50 -6.10 8.96
CA SER A 253 -9.13 -6.01 7.56
C SER A 253 -8.97 -4.54 7.11
N LEU A 254 -9.83 -3.63 7.58
CA LEU A 254 -9.75 -2.19 7.26
C LEU A 254 -8.53 -1.50 7.85
N THR A 255 -8.02 -1.94 9.01
CA THR A 255 -6.85 -1.33 9.65
C THR A 255 -5.58 -1.43 8.80
N LYS A 256 -5.41 -2.53 8.05
CA LYS A 256 -4.27 -2.76 7.16
C LYS A 256 -4.43 -2.06 5.81
N LEU A 257 -5.67 -1.81 5.41
CA LEU A 257 -5.97 -1.35 4.07
C LEU A 257 -5.55 0.11 3.81
N ALA A 258 -5.71 1.01 4.79
CA ALA A 258 -5.26 2.39 4.67
C ALA A 258 -3.75 2.53 4.39
N PRO A 259 -2.84 1.86 5.13
CA PRO A 259 -1.41 1.88 4.82
C PRO A 259 -1.08 1.31 3.44
N VAL A 260 -1.71 0.21 3.02
CA VAL A 260 -1.48 -0.38 1.69
C VAL A 260 -1.89 0.58 0.57
N GLU A 261 -3.02 1.26 0.76
CA GLU A 261 -3.54 2.27 -0.16
C GLU A 261 -2.57 3.44 -0.36
N LEU A 262 -1.99 3.94 0.73
CA LEU A 262 -1.00 5.01 0.64
C LEU A 262 0.31 4.51 -0.01
N TYR A 263 0.79 3.33 0.39
CA TYR A 263 2.00 2.73 -0.17
C TYR A 263 1.89 2.49 -1.67
N THR A 264 0.82 1.85 -2.13
CA THR A 264 0.63 1.58 -3.57
C THR A 264 0.54 2.86 -4.39
N GLY A 265 0.00 3.95 -3.81
CA GLY A 265 0.04 5.28 -4.40
C GLY A 265 1.46 5.86 -4.45
N ALA A 266 2.20 5.84 -3.35
CA ALA A 266 3.58 6.34 -3.28
C ALA A 266 4.53 5.59 -4.22
N ASN A 267 4.46 4.25 -4.23
CA ASN A 267 5.23 3.40 -5.14
C ASN A 267 4.91 3.71 -6.62
N LEU A 268 3.64 3.99 -6.94
CA LEU A 268 3.28 4.41 -8.29
C LEU A 268 3.93 5.75 -8.65
N LEU A 269 3.88 6.74 -7.75
CA LEU A 269 4.53 8.04 -7.95
C LEU A 269 6.05 7.90 -8.15
N GLU A 270 6.69 7.10 -7.31
CA GLU A 270 8.12 6.80 -7.41
C GLU A 270 8.48 6.21 -8.78
N LEU A 271 7.75 5.19 -9.24
CA LEU A 271 8.00 4.55 -10.55
C LEU A 271 7.75 5.48 -11.75
N LEU A 272 6.88 6.47 -11.60
CA LEU A 272 6.65 7.51 -12.60
C LEU A 272 7.75 8.58 -12.62
N SER A 273 8.58 8.64 -11.58
CA SER A 273 9.46 9.79 -11.30
C SER A 273 10.95 9.44 -11.21
N ALA A 274 11.31 8.23 -10.76
CA ALA A 274 12.69 7.84 -10.46
C ALA A 274 13.06 6.49 -11.10
N ASP A 275 14.33 6.34 -11.50
CA ASP A 275 14.94 5.05 -11.85
C ASP A 275 15.47 4.42 -10.56
N GLU A 276 14.82 3.37 -10.08
CA GLU A 276 15.21 2.70 -8.85
C GLU A 276 15.31 1.18 -9.03
N GLU A 277 16.31 0.60 -8.37
CA GLU A 277 16.42 -0.84 -8.18
C GLU A 277 15.52 -1.27 -7.03
N ILE A 278 14.61 -2.20 -7.32
CA ILE A 278 13.69 -2.77 -6.33
C ILE A 278 14.48 -3.74 -5.45
N THR A 279 14.40 -3.55 -4.14
CA THR A 279 15.02 -4.48 -3.17
C THR A 279 14.22 -5.79 -3.07
N THR A 280 14.88 -6.88 -2.66
CA THR A 280 14.20 -8.19 -2.48
C THR A 280 13.01 -8.09 -1.52
N GLU A 281 13.17 -7.36 -0.42
CA GLU A 281 12.14 -7.18 0.61
C GLU A 281 10.94 -6.41 0.04
N GLU A 282 11.19 -5.40 -0.79
CA GLU A 282 10.14 -4.65 -1.47
C GLU A 282 9.39 -5.50 -2.52
N GLU A 283 10.12 -6.36 -3.24
CA GLU A 283 9.51 -7.30 -4.18
C GLU A 283 8.61 -8.31 -3.47
N LEU A 284 9.06 -8.86 -2.33
CA LEU A 284 8.23 -9.74 -1.49
C LEU A 284 6.96 -9.03 -1.01
N LEU A 285 7.09 -7.77 -0.57
CA LEU A 285 5.94 -6.96 -0.14
C LEU A 285 4.95 -6.71 -1.28
N LYS A 286 5.44 -6.38 -2.47
CA LYS A 286 4.61 -6.18 -3.68
C LYS A 286 3.88 -7.47 -4.07
N ASN A 287 4.56 -8.61 -3.99
CA ASN A 287 3.96 -9.92 -4.27
C ASN A 287 2.88 -10.29 -3.25
N GLU A 288 3.07 -9.98 -1.97
CA GLU A 288 2.06 -10.16 -0.91
C GLU A 288 0.79 -9.36 -1.22
N ILE A 289 0.92 -8.07 -1.53
CA ILE A 289 -0.21 -7.21 -1.92
C ILE A 289 -0.92 -7.78 -3.15
N GLN A 290 -0.16 -8.17 -4.18
CA GLN A 290 -0.73 -8.73 -5.40
C GLN A 290 -1.55 -9.99 -5.09
N TYR A 291 -0.99 -10.92 -4.32
CA TYR A 291 -1.69 -12.14 -3.96
C TYR A 291 -2.97 -11.83 -3.18
N GLU A 292 -2.89 -10.98 -2.15
CA GLU A 292 -4.07 -10.64 -1.33
C GLU A 292 -5.17 -9.95 -2.15
N ASN A 293 -4.78 -9.10 -3.09
CA ASN A 293 -5.69 -8.46 -4.03
C ASN A 293 -6.37 -9.52 -4.91
N GLU A 294 -5.60 -10.38 -5.55
CA GLU A 294 -6.14 -11.43 -6.42
C GLU A 294 -7.07 -12.37 -5.66
N TYR A 295 -6.69 -12.79 -4.45
CA TYR A 295 -7.54 -13.60 -3.56
C TYR A 295 -8.87 -12.90 -3.25
N SER A 296 -8.79 -11.65 -2.81
CA SER A 296 -9.98 -10.87 -2.38
C SER A 296 -10.90 -10.56 -3.55
N LEU A 297 -10.36 -10.22 -4.72
CA LEU A 297 -11.15 -9.95 -5.92
C LEU A 297 -11.85 -11.23 -6.43
N ASN A 298 -11.16 -12.39 -6.42
CA ASN A 298 -11.79 -13.67 -6.73
C ASN A 298 -12.91 -14.02 -5.74
N LEU A 299 -12.75 -13.67 -4.46
CA LEU A 299 -13.73 -13.95 -3.41
C LEU A 299 -14.96 -13.03 -3.48
N TYR A 300 -14.76 -11.72 -3.69
CA TYR A 300 -15.81 -10.72 -3.50
C TYR A 300 -16.52 -10.30 -4.78
N LEU A 301 -15.84 -10.21 -5.93
CA LEU A 301 -16.48 -9.79 -7.19
C LEU A 301 -17.68 -10.68 -7.55
N PRO A 302 -17.61 -12.04 -7.46
CA PRO A 302 -18.76 -12.90 -7.77
C PRO A 302 -19.95 -12.72 -6.82
N LYS A 303 -19.70 -12.30 -5.57
CA LYS A 303 -20.74 -12.02 -4.56
C LYS A 303 -21.46 -10.70 -4.83
N VAL A 304 -20.86 -9.81 -5.60
CA VAL A 304 -21.49 -8.58 -6.08
C VAL A 304 -22.27 -8.86 -7.37
N HIS A 305 -21.59 -9.38 -8.40
CA HIS A 305 -22.20 -9.79 -9.65
C HIS A 305 -21.24 -10.68 -10.44
N SER A 306 -21.72 -11.82 -10.96
CA SER A 306 -20.89 -12.83 -11.64
C SER A 306 -20.08 -12.28 -12.82
N GLY A 307 -20.64 -11.32 -13.57
CA GLY A 307 -19.96 -10.67 -14.69
C GLY A 307 -18.74 -9.82 -14.29
N LEU A 308 -18.66 -9.31 -13.06
CA LEU A 308 -17.55 -8.43 -12.63
C LEU A 308 -16.22 -9.19 -12.53
N LEU A 309 -16.27 -10.46 -12.12
CA LEU A 309 -15.08 -11.31 -12.11
C LEU A 309 -14.53 -11.49 -13.52
N ASN A 310 -15.42 -11.69 -14.51
CA ASN A 310 -15.02 -11.86 -15.91
C ASN A 310 -14.43 -10.56 -16.47
N MET A 311 -14.98 -9.39 -16.12
CA MET A 311 -14.42 -8.10 -16.52
C MET A 311 -13.01 -7.90 -15.97
N TRP A 312 -12.79 -8.21 -14.68
CA TRP A 312 -11.45 -8.14 -14.08
C TRP A 312 -10.49 -9.12 -14.76
N LYS A 313 -10.86 -10.40 -14.92
CA LYS A 313 -10.03 -11.39 -15.61
C LYS A 313 -9.70 -10.98 -17.04
N GLY A 314 -10.65 -10.45 -17.80
CA GLY A 314 -10.42 -9.93 -19.15
C GLY A 314 -9.45 -8.75 -19.19
N ALA A 315 -9.49 -7.87 -18.18
CA ALA A 315 -8.50 -6.81 -18.03
C ALA A 315 -7.09 -7.39 -17.78
N ILE A 316 -6.97 -8.40 -16.91
CA ILE A 316 -5.69 -9.06 -16.62
C ILE A 316 -5.16 -9.84 -17.83
N GLU A 317 -6.02 -10.54 -18.56
CA GLU A 317 -5.66 -11.21 -19.80
C GLU A 317 -5.10 -10.20 -20.82
N THR A 318 -5.78 -9.07 -21.00
CA THR A 318 -5.35 -7.98 -21.88
C THR A 318 -3.97 -7.45 -21.49
N PHE A 319 -3.77 -7.20 -20.19
CA PHE A 319 -2.49 -6.74 -19.62
C PHE A 319 -1.33 -7.70 -19.95
N ASN A 320 -1.58 -9.02 -19.91
CA ASN A 320 -0.60 -10.06 -20.19
C ASN A 320 -0.32 -10.30 -21.69
N THR A 321 -1.04 -9.62 -22.60
CA THR A 321 -0.78 -9.76 -24.04
C THR A 321 0.44 -8.98 -24.51
N ASN A 322 0.89 -9.29 -25.73
CA ASN A 322 1.87 -8.50 -26.48
C ASN A 322 1.22 -7.46 -27.41
N ASN A 323 -0.06 -7.13 -27.20
CA ASN A 323 -0.76 -6.13 -28.02
C ASN A 323 -0.19 -4.73 -27.75
N SER A 324 0.09 -3.97 -28.81
CA SER A 324 0.55 -2.58 -28.70
C SER A 324 -0.49 -1.65 -28.07
N ASP A 325 -1.79 -1.98 -28.17
CA ASP A 325 -2.90 -1.22 -27.58
C ASP A 325 -3.28 -1.71 -26.16
N LYS A 326 -2.53 -2.68 -25.60
CA LYS A 326 -2.88 -3.31 -24.32
C LYS A 326 -3.05 -2.33 -23.17
N VAL A 327 -2.25 -1.26 -23.11
CA VAL A 327 -2.33 -0.27 -22.04
C VAL A 327 -3.68 0.45 -22.09
N ARG A 328 -4.09 0.93 -23.26
CA ARG A 328 -5.38 1.59 -23.44
C ARG A 328 -6.55 0.65 -23.12
N GLN A 329 -6.48 -0.60 -23.60
CA GLN A 329 -7.53 -1.59 -23.38
C GLN A 329 -7.64 -2.00 -21.91
N PHE A 330 -6.50 -2.22 -21.25
CA PHE A 330 -6.42 -2.54 -19.82
C PHE A 330 -7.00 -1.41 -18.95
N THR A 331 -6.56 -0.18 -19.19
CA THR A 331 -7.01 0.99 -18.42
C THR A 331 -8.48 1.29 -18.61
N ALA A 332 -8.98 1.21 -19.85
CA ALA A 332 -10.41 1.34 -20.13
C ALA A 332 -11.23 0.26 -19.41
N SER A 333 -10.77 -0.99 -19.44
CA SER A 333 -11.45 -2.12 -18.78
C SER A 333 -11.50 -1.94 -17.25
N LEU A 334 -10.41 -1.48 -16.63
CA LEU A 334 -10.41 -1.18 -15.19
C LEU A 334 -11.38 -0.06 -14.83
N ARG A 335 -11.43 1.02 -15.61
CA ARG A 335 -12.36 2.13 -15.38
C ARG A 335 -13.82 1.68 -15.48
N GLU A 336 -14.13 0.85 -16.46
CA GLU A 336 -15.46 0.26 -16.64
C GLU A 336 -15.81 -0.66 -15.47
N LEU A 337 -14.87 -1.52 -15.04
CA LEU A 337 -15.02 -2.37 -13.87
C LEU A 337 -15.32 -1.54 -12.60
N PHE A 338 -14.55 -0.49 -12.32
CA PHE A 338 -14.82 0.42 -11.21
C PHE A 338 -16.21 1.02 -11.29
N THR A 339 -16.62 1.46 -12.49
CA THR A 339 -17.94 2.05 -12.71
C THR A 339 -19.03 1.03 -12.35
N HIS A 340 -18.96 -0.19 -12.89
CA HIS A 340 -19.95 -1.21 -12.58
C HIS A 340 -19.93 -1.63 -11.11
N VAL A 341 -18.76 -1.80 -10.49
CA VAL A 341 -18.66 -2.10 -9.05
C VAL A 341 -19.39 -1.02 -8.25
N LEU A 342 -19.14 0.27 -8.51
CA LEU A 342 -19.80 1.36 -7.79
C LEU A 342 -21.32 1.37 -7.99
N HIS A 343 -21.79 1.13 -9.21
CA HIS A 343 -23.23 1.06 -9.48
C HIS A 343 -23.90 -0.15 -8.81
N GLN A 344 -23.21 -1.28 -8.71
CA GLN A 344 -23.74 -2.48 -8.04
C GLN A 344 -23.73 -2.36 -6.51
N LEU A 345 -22.67 -1.77 -5.94
CA LEU A 345 -22.54 -1.57 -4.50
C LEU A 345 -23.42 -0.43 -3.98
N ALA A 346 -23.63 0.61 -4.78
CA ALA A 346 -24.44 1.76 -4.43
C ALA A 346 -25.49 2.07 -5.53
N PRO A 347 -26.54 1.25 -5.69
CA PRO A 347 -27.61 1.47 -6.66
C PRO A 347 -28.33 2.83 -6.48
N ASP A 348 -28.84 3.39 -7.58
CA ASP A 348 -29.40 4.74 -7.61
C ASP A 348 -30.54 4.95 -6.60
N ASP A 349 -31.45 3.98 -6.53
CA ASP A 349 -32.60 3.96 -5.62
C ASP A 349 -32.17 3.93 -4.15
N LYS A 350 -31.15 3.13 -3.82
CA LYS A 350 -30.61 3.05 -2.45
C LYS A 350 -29.91 4.34 -2.04
N VAL A 351 -29.10 4.92 -2.92
CA VAL A 351 -28.43 6.20 -2.63
C VAL A 351 -29.44 7.33 -2.48
N LYS A 352 -30.47 7.39 -3.35
CA LYS A 352 -31.57 8.35 -3.25
C LYS A 352 -32.39 8.24 -1.96
N THR A 353 -32.49 7.03 -1.40
CA THR A 353 -33.15 6.81 -0.11
C THR A 353 -32.26 7.23 1.06
N TRP A 354 -30.94 7.10 0.91
CA TRP A 354 -29.97 7.37 1.97
C TRP A 354 -29.68 8.86 2.20
N THR A 355 -29.71 9.68 1.15
CA THR A 355 -29.37 11.10 1.25
C THR A 355 -30.26 11.95 0.36
N GLU A 356 -30.48 13.20 0.77
CA GLU A 356 -31.15 14.23 -0.04
C GLU A 356 -30.20 15.39 -0.35
N ASN A 357 -28.90 15.27 -0.01
CA ASN A 357 -27.94 16.35 -0.17
C ASN A 357 -27.78 16.72 -1.66
N PRO A 358 -28.10 17.97 -2.08
CA PRO A 358 -28.02 18.38 -3.48
C PRO A 358 -26.62 18.20 -4.11
N THR A 359 -25.53 18.30 -3.33
CA THR A 359 -24.16 18.14 -3.85
C THR A 359 -23.82 16.69 -4.26
N PHE A 360 -24.68 15.74 -3.87
CA PHE A 360 -24.56 14.32 -4.21
C PHE A 360 -25.32 13.94 -5.49
N TYR A 361 -25.94 14.91 -6.16
CA TYR A 361 -26.67 14.68 -7.39
C TYR A 361 -26.14 15.54 -8.53
N ASP A 362 -26.02 14.94 -9.70
CA ASP A 362 -25.85 15.64 -10.96
C ASP A 362 -26.98 15.18 -11.89
N GLN A 363 -27.74 16.15 -12.41
CA GLN A 363 -28.93 15.90 -13.25
C GLN A 363 -29.91 14.86 -12.65
N GLY A 364 -30.10 14.87 -11.32
CA GLY A 364 -31.00 13.95 -10.61
C GLY A 364 -30.50 12.51 -10.47
N LYS A 365 -29.23 12.25 -10.82
CA LYS A 365 -28.56 10.95 -10.63
C LYS A 365 -27.50 11.08 -9.54
N PRO A 366 -27.32 10.06 -8.67
CA PRO A 366 -26.24 10.07 -7.71
C PRO A 366 -24.89 10.18 -8.39
N THR A 367 -24.09 11.14 -7.95
CA THR A 367 -22.72 11.31 -8.41
C THR A 367 -21.86 10.15 -7.96
N ARG A 368 -20.69 10.00 -8.56
CA ARG A 368 -19.70 9.01 -8.09
C ARG A 368 -19.34 9.25 -6.62
N LYS A 369 -19.12 10.51 -6.23
CA LYS A 369 -18.90 10.91 -4.82
C LYS A 369 -20.01 10.40 -3.90
N ALA A 370 -21.28 10.57 -4.28
CA ALA A 370 -22.42 10.07 -3.50
C ALA A 370 -22.38 8.55 -3.28
N ARG A 371 -22.04 7.79 -4.32
CA ARG A 371 -21.91 6.32 -4.24
C ARG A 371 -20.80 5.89 -3.29
N LEU A 372 -19.69 6.62 -3.28
CA LEU A 372 -18.56 6.32 -2.41
C LEU A 372 -18.91 6.56 -0.94
N HIS A 373 -19.50 7.71 -0.63
CA HIS A 373 -19.99 7.94 0.74
C HIS A 373 -21.07 6.92 1.13
N PHE A 374 -21.94 6.52 0.20
CA PHE A 374 -22.88 5.46 0.46
C PHE A 374 -22.15 4.15 0.82
N ILE A 375 -21.14 3.72 0.07
CA ILE A 375 -20.36 2.51 0.41
C ILE A 375 -19.73 2.62 1.81
N CYS A 376 -19.29 3.81 2.22
CA CYS A 376 -18.59 4.01 3.49
C CYS A 376 -19.52 4.35 4.67
N ARG A 377 -20.83 4.40 4.45
CA ARG A 377 -21.84 4.97 5.37
C ARG A 377 -21.87 4.38 6.79
N ASN A 378 -21.43 3.13 6.98
CA ASN A 378 -21.45 2.46 8.28
C ASN A 378 -20.09 2.41 8.98
N ILE A 379 -19.09 3.15 8.47
CA ILE A 379 -17.78 3.22 9.14
C ILE A 379 -17.89 4.20 10.31
N SER A 380 -17.82 3.68 11.54
CA SER A 380 -17.93 4.46 12.78
C SER A 380 -16.64 5.21 13.17
N ASN A 381 -15.87 5.69 12.19
CA ASN A 381 -14.62 6.42 12.41
C ASN A 381 -14.51 7.59 11.42
N LYS A 382 -14.72 8.83 11.91
CA LYS A 382 -14.76 10.04 11.06
C LYS A 382 -13.43 10.32 10.33
N PRO A 383 -12.25 10.24 10.99
CA PRO A 383 -10.98 10.33 10.28
C PRO A 383 -10.83 9.29 9.16
N PHE A 384 -11.33 8.07 9.37
CA PHE A 384 -11.28 7.03 8.35
C PHE A 384 -12.17 7.40 7.15
N ASP A 385 -13.41 7.85 7.39
CA ASP A 385 -14.32 8.29 6.32
C ASP A 385 -13.69 9.37 5.41
N LYS A 386 -13.05 10.39 6.02
CA LYS A 386 -12.28 11.39 5.25
C LYS A 386 -11.17 10.77 4.41
N PHE A 387 -10.35 9.90 5.02
CA PHE A 387 -9.28 9.19 4.33
C PHE A 387 -9.82 8.42 3.13
N VAL A 388 -10.95 7.70 3.28
CA VAL A 388 -11.56 6.95 2.18
C VAL A 388 -11.95 7.87 1.04
N GLU A 389 -12.63 8.98 1.32
CA GLU A 389 -13.02 9.95 0.30
C GLU A 389 -11.81 10.41 -0.52
N LYS A 390 -10.71 10.81 0.15
CA LYS A 390 -9.48 11.24 -0.53
C LYS A 390 -8.77 10.11 -1.26
N ASN A 391 -8.77 8.90 -0.71
CA ASN A 391 -8.13 7.75 -1.34
C ASN A 391 -8.77 7.43 -2.69
N ILE A 392 -10.10 7.43 -2.72
CA ILE A 392 -10.81 7.14 -3.95
C ILE A 392 -10.59 8.26 -4.94
N GLN A 393 -10.72 9.54 -4.53
CA GLN A 393 -10.44 10.68 -5.41
C GLN A 393 -9.05 10.56 -6.05
N ALA A 394 -8.01 10.29 -5.25
CA ALA A 394 -6.66 10.09 -5.75
C ALA A 394 -6.58 8.95 -6.76
N THR A 395 -7.22 7.81 -6.47
CA THR A 395 -7.29 6.68 -7.42
C THR A 395 -7.95 7.07 -8.74
N LEU A 396 -9.00 7.91 -8.72
CA LEU A 396 -9.65 8.35 -9.95
C LEU A 396 -8.75 9.25 -10.78
N GLU A 397 -8.08 10.20 -10.13
CA GLU A 397 -7.11 11.07 -10.82
C GLU A 397 -5.98 10.24 -11.43
N PHE A 398 -5.48 9.24 -10.70
CA PHE A 398 -4.52 8.30 -11.26
C PHE A 398 -5.07 7.61 -12.51
N ILE A 399 -6.25 6.98 -12.43
CA ILE A 399 -6.87 6.27 -13.57
C ILE A 399 -7.09 7.20 -14.77
N ASN A 400 -7.58 8.42 -14.55
CA ASN A 400 -7.81 9.41 -15.61
C ASN A 400 -6.51 9.75 -16.34
N ILE A 401 -5.42 9.95 -15.59
CA ILE A 401 -4.13 10.32 -16.18
C ILE A 401 -3.50 9.17 -16.97
N PHE A 402 -3.73 7.92 -16.58
CA PHE A 402 -3.32 6.79 -17.42
C PHE A 402 -4.11 6.71 -18.72
N GLN A 403 -5.38 7.11 -18.71
CA GLN A 403 -6.16 7.24 -19.94
C GLN A 403 -5.58 8.36 -20.81
N ASP A 404 -5.30 9.52 -20.23
CA ASP A 404 -4.77 10.67 -20.97
C ASP A 404 -3.36 10.42 -21.51
N GLY A 405 -2.51 9.73 -20.73
CA GLY A 405 -1.19 9.25 -21.13
C GLY A 405 -1.20 8.16 -22.20
N THR A 406 -2.37 7.62 -22.56
CA THR A 406 -2.52 6.73 -23.73
C THR A 406 -2.91 7.47 -25.01
N HIS A 407 -3.04 8.81 -25.00
CA HIS A 407 -3.33 9.58 -26.21
C HIS A 407 -2.09 9.87 -27.08
N SER A 408 -0.89 9.49 -26.66
CA SER A 408 0.29 9.41 -27.52
C SER A 408 0.26 8.15 -28.41
N ILE A 409 0.90 8.21 -29.58
CA ILE A 409 0.92 7.12 -30.59
C ILE A 409 1.62 5.85 -30.06
N GLU A 410 2.57 6.00 -29.15
CA GLU A 410 3.20 4.91 -28.40
C GLU A 410 2.97 5.14 -26.90
N SER A 411 2.59 4.11 -26.14
CA SER A 411 2.44 4.23 -24.69
C SER A 411 3.82 4.30 -24.04
N GLY A 412 4.14 5.40 -23.36
CA GLY A 412 5.43 5.59 -22.68
C GLY A 412 5.63 4.76 -21.41
N PHE A 413 4.70 3.85 -21.08
CA PHE A 413 4.73 3.10 -19.82
C PHE A 413 5.63 1.86 -19.90
N THR A 414 6.49 1.71 -18.88
CA THR A 414 7.28 0.49 -18.69
C THR A 414 6.41 -0.63 -18.10
N PRO A 415 6.81 -1.92 -18.24
CA PRO A 415 6.10 -3.02 -17.60
C PRO A 415 5.92 -2.84 -16.09
N GLN A 416 6.94 -2.31 -15.39
CA GLN A 416 6.88 -2.06 -13.95
C GLN A 416 5.86 -0.98 -13.58
N GLN A 417 5.75 0.09 -14.38
CA GLN A 417 4.73 1.13 -14.17
C GLN A 417 3.31 0.57 -14.35
N LEU A 418 3.12 -0.32 -15.34
CA LEU A 418 1.84 -0.99 -15.54
C LEU A 418 1.50 -1.97 -14.39
N ILE A 419 2.48 -2.68 -13.84
CA ILE A 419 2.30 -3.55 -12.67
C ILE A 419 1.88 -2.72 -11.45
N ALA A 420 2.54 -1.58 -11.20
CA ALA A 420 2.17 -0.70 -10.09
C ALA A 420 0.77 -0.10 -10.28
N MET A 421 0.39 0.24 -11.50
CA MET A 421 -0.96 0.67 -11.82
C MET A 421 -1.99 -0.44 -11.55
N LYS A 422 -1.73 -1.68 -12.01
CA LYS A 422 -2.57 -2.85 -11.70
C LYS A 422 -2.74 -3.00 -10.19
N SER A 423 -1.62 -3.02 -9.47
CA SER A 423 -1.60 -3.17 -8.00
C SER A 423 -2.42 -2.08 -7.32
N LYS A 424 -2.25 -0.80 -7.70
CA LYS A 424 -3.04 0.32 -7.14
C LYS A 424 -4.54 0.17 -7.42
N ALA A 425 -4.91 -0.16 -8.65
CA ALA A 425 -6.31 -0.31 -9.03
C ALA A 425 -6.99 -1.50 -8.31
N GLU A 426 -6.32 -2.64 -8.24
CA GLU A 426 -6.81 -3.83 -7.55
C GLU A 426 -6.92 -3.61 -6.05
N THR A 427 -5.96 -2.89 -5.44
CA THR A 427 -6.00 -2.53 -4.02
C THR A 427 -7.24 -1.70 -3.71
N THR A 428 -7.57 -0.71 -4.55
CA THR A 428 -8.76 0.14 -4.31
C THR A 428 -10.06 -0.58 -4.58
N LEU A 429 -10.09 -1.53 -5.53
CA LEU A 429 -11.24 -2.42 -5.67
C LEU A 429 -11.41 -3.30 -4.44
N LYS A 430 -10.33 -3.94 -3.96
CA LYS A 430 -10.32 -4.71 -2.71
C LYS A 430 -10.82 -3.84 -1.54
N PHE A 431 -10.31 -2.62 -1.43
CA PHE A 431 -10.69 -1.66 -0.39
C PHE A 431 -12.20 -1.43 -0.32
N LEU A 432 -12.82 -1.09 -1.46
CA LEU A 432 -14.26 -0.84 -1.55
C LEU A 432 -15.09 -2.09 -1.23
N LEU A 433 -14.65 -3.25 -1.72
CA LEU A 433 -15.32 -4.52 -1.49
C LEU A 433 -15.23 -4.93 -0.02
N GLU A 434 -14.06 -4.78 0.59
CA GLU A 434 -13.87 -5.09 2.01
C GLU A 434 -14.70 -4.18 2.90
N ILE A 435 -14.82 -2.89 2.61
CA ILE A 435 -15.77 -2.01 3.32
C ILE A 435 -17.18 -2.59 3.21
N GLU A 436 -17.68 -2.84 2.00
CA GLU A 436 -19.04 -3.34 1.80
C GLU A 436 -19.29 -4.65 2.57
N PHE A 437 -18.39 -5.61 2.48
CA PHE A 437 -18.57 -6.93 3.08
C PHE A 437 -18.25 -6.97 4.58
N SER A 438 -17.43 -6.06 5.10
CA SER A 438 -17.09 -6.01 6.52
C SER A 438 -17.97 -5.07 7.34
N THR A 439 -18.58 -4.03 6.74
CA THR A 439 -19.36 -3.01 7.48
C THR A 439 -20.84 -2.94 7.08
N ASN A 440 -21.20 -3.26 5.83
CA ASN A 440 -22.57 -3.01 5.34
C ASN A 440 -23.45 -4.26 5.24
N ARG A 441 -22.84 -5.45 5.13
CA ARG A 441 -23.54 -6.73 4.96
C ARG A 441 -23.46 -7.65 6.18
N GLN A 442 -23.15 -7.10 7.36
CA GLN A 442 -23.21 -7.83 8.63
C GLN A 442 -24.64 -8.23 8.99
#